data_AF-A0A4P6FTM4-F1
#
_entry.id   AF-A0A4P6FTM4-F1
#
_cell.length_a   1.000
_cell.length_b   1.000
_cell.length_c   1.000
_cell.angle_alpha   90.00
_cell.angle_beta   90.00
_cell.angle_gamma   90.00
#
_symmetry.space_group_name_H-M   'P 1'
#
loop_
_entity.id
_entity.type
_entity.pdbx_description
1 polymer ?
#
loop_
_entity_poly.entity_id
_entity_poly.type
_entity_poly.pdbx_seq_one_letter_code
_entity_poly.pdbx_strand_id
1 'polypeptide(L)'
;MSNVLIGVIGVILLIGLAFGAVSNLGPKFEEARSHSEAGRVGTALLQLSAAVEFRNQDHGTKLLAEDSAATLALLKAEGYLQALPPNAVKPDGATFLFSNGGFADGSQQPIAFTAMEIGTSERARSACLEIERRAGHESPSYLDTSTLWSAHVAAHRRLGCFMNQGSSSYLVYAPIGG
;
A
#
# COMPACT_ATOMS: atom_id res chain seq x y z
N MET A 1 14.15 43.16 -42.44
CA MET A 1 13.86 41.72 -42.31
C MET A 1 14.49 41.08 -41.05
N SER A 2 15.02 41.87 -40.10
CA SER A 2 15.72 41.35 -38.91
C SER A 2 14.81 40.88 -37.77
N ASN A 3 13.56 41.37 -37.72
CA ASN A 3 12.65 41.10 -36.59
C ASN A 3 12.09 39.67 -36.58
N VAL A 4 12.08 39.00 -37.74
CA VAL A 4 11.61 37.60 -37.86
C VAL A 4 12.68 36.63 -37.32
N LEU A 5 13.96 36.94 -37.52
CA LEU A 5 15.05 36.06 -37.10
C LEU A 5 15.19 35.98 -35.57
N ILE A 6 15.02 37.11 -34.88
CA ILE A 6 15.06 37.17 -33.41
C ILE A 6 13.87 36.43 -32.79
N GLY A 7 12.70 36.46 -33.43
CA GLY A 7 11.51 35.73 -32.98
C GLY A 7 11.69 34.21 -33.02
N VAL A 8 12.32 33.69 -34.08
CA VAL A 8 12.55 32.24 -34.23
C VAL A 8 13.56 31.71 -33.20
N ILE A 9 14.62 32.46 -32.92
CA ILE A 9 15.62 32.09 -31.90
C ILE A 9 14.99 32.05 -30.49
N GLY A 10 14.11 33.01 -30.16
CA GLY A 10 13.41 33.04 -28.88
C GLY A 10 12.51 31.80 -28.66
N VAL A 11 11.81 31.35 -29.70
CA VAL A 11 10.94 30.17 -29.62
C VAL A 11 11.75 28.89 -29.43
N ILE A 12 12.88 28.73 -30.13
CA ILE A 12 13.73 27.53 -30.00
C ILE A 12 14.30 27.39 -28.58
N LEU A 13 14.73 28.51 -27.98
CA LEU A 13 15.23 28.51 -26.59
C LEU A 13 14.14 28.16 -25.58
N LEU A 14 12.92 28.66 -25.78
CA LEU A 14 11.79 28.41 -24.88
C LEU A 14 11.33 26.94 -24.96
N ILE A 15 11.35 26.35 -26.17
CA ILE A 15 11.09 24.92 -26.37
C ILE A 15 12.19 24.07 -25.73
N GLY A 16 13.47 24.42 -25.92
CA GLY A 16 14.59 23.68 -25.32
C GLY A 16 14.56 23.66 -23.78
N LEU A 17 14.23 24.79 -23.15
CA LEU A 17 14.06 24.89 -21.70
C LEU A 17 12.87 24.07 -21.20
N ALA A 18 11.76 24.03 -21.95
CA ALA A 18 10.60 23.23 -21.60
C ALA A 18 10.91 21.72 -21.62
N PHE A 19 11.62 21.24 -22.65
CA PHE A 19 12.04 19.83 -22.71
C PHE A 19 13.02 19.46 -21.59
N GLY A 20 13.96 20.36 -21.25
CA GLY A 20 14.85 20.18 -20.11
C GLY A 20 14.11 20.05 -18.77
N ALA A 21 13.11 20.92 -18.53
CA ALA A 21 12.32 20.91 -17.31
C ALA A 21 11.48 19.63 -17.16
N VAL A 22 10.85 19.15 -18.24
CA VAL A 22 10.02 17.94 -18.21
C VAL A 22 10.86 16.69 -17.90
N SER A 23 12.04 16.56 -18.52
CA SER A 23 12.91 15.39 -18.34
C SER A 23 13.43 15.21 -16.91
N ASN A 24 13.69 16.31 -16.19
CA ASN A 24 14.27 16.25 -14.84
C ASN A 24 13.22 16.32 -13.73
N LEU A 25 12.06 16.94 -13.97
CA LEU A 25 11.00 17.03 -12.97
C LEU A 25 10.10 15.79 -12.94
N GLY A 26 9.93 15.09 -14.07
CA GLY A 26 9.09 13.88 -14.15
C GLY A 26 9.43 12.83 -13.08
N PRO A 27 10.67 12.33 -13.01
CA PRO A 27 11.06 11.31 -12.03
C PRO A 27 10.86 11.76 -10.58
N LYS A 28 11.10 13.04 -10.28
CA LYS A 28 10.89 13.59 -8.93
C LYS A 28 9.42 13.63 -8.54
N PHE A 29 8.52 13.92 -9.48
CA PHE A 29 7.09 13.87 -9.23
C PHE A 29 6.60 12.44 -9.03
N GLU A 30 7.12 11.48 -9.80
CA GLU A 30 6.81 10.06 -9.62
C GLU A 30 7.28 9.54 -8.26
N GLU A 31 8.50 9.88 -7.86
CA GLU A 31 9.04 9.55 -6.54
C GLU A 31 8.20 10.18 -5.42
N ALA A 32 7.94 11.49 -5.48
CA ALA A 32 7.11 12.19 -4.49
C ALA A 32 5.69 11.62 -4.40
N ARG A 33 5.12 11.22 -5.55
CA ARG A 33 3.82 10.53 -5.61
C ARG A 33 3.89 9.18 -4.92
N SER A 34 4.90 8.36 -5.22
CA SER A 34 5.12 7.06 -4.59
C SER A 34 5.22 7.20 -3.06
N HIS A 35 6.01 8.17 -2.59
CA HIS A 35 6.14 8.51 -1.15
C HIS A 35 4.80 8.87 -0.50
N SER A 36 3.99 9.69 -1.18
CA SER A 36 2.69 10.10 -0.68
C SER A 36 1.72 8.91 -0.62
N GLU A 37 1.67 8.10 -1.67
CA GLU A 37 0.82 6.93 -1.76
C GLU A 37 1.18 5.86 -0.74
N ALA A 38 2.47 5.53 -0.61
CA ALA A 38 3.01 4.66 0.43
C ALA A 38 2.60 5.11 1.83
N GLY A 39 2.72 6.41 2.13
CA GLY A 39 2.32 6.98 3.41
C GLY A 39 0.82 6.84 3.68
N ARG A 40 -0.02 7.08 2.67
CA ARG A 40 -1.48 6.96 2.79
C ARG A 40 -1.92 5.51 3.00
N VAL A 41 -1.37 4.56 2.24
CA VAL A 41 -1.68 3.13 2.40
C VAL A 41 -1.20 2.60 3.74
N GLY A 42 0.01 2.95 4.17
CA GLY A 42 0.52 2.57 5.49
C GLY A 42 -0.34 3.10 6.63
N THR A 43 -0.73 4.38 6.57
CA THR A 43 -1.62 4.99 7.58
C THR A 43 -2.99 4.33 7.59
N ALA A 44 -3.56 4.03 6.43
CA ALA A 44 -4.84 3.33 6.30
C ALA A 44 -4.82 1.95 6.98
N LEU A 45 -3.77 1.15 6.76
CA LEU A 45 -3.62 -0.16 7.40
C LEU A 45 -3.40 -0.06 8.90
N LEU A 46 -2.62 0.93 9.36
CA LEU A 46 -2.43 1.16 10.80
C LEU A 46 -3.74 1.57 11.48
N GLN A 47 -4.58 2.39 10.83
CA GLN A 47 -5.92 2.73 11.33
C GLN A 47 -6.82 1.50 11.45
N LEU A 48 -6.82 0.62 10.43
CA LEU A 48 -7.57 -0.64 10.48
C LEU A 48 -7.07 -1.56 11.58
N SER A 49 -5.75 -1.68 11.74
CA SER A 49 -5.13 -2.51 12.77
C SER A 49 -5.47 -2.01 14.17
N ALA A 50 -5.44 -0.69 14.38
CA ALA A 50 -5.86 -0.07 15.63
C ALA A 50 -7.36 -0.28 15.92
N ALA A 51 -8.22 -0.18 14.90
CA ALA A 51 -9.66 -0.43 15.08
C ALA A 51 -9.96 -1.87 15.52
N VAL A 52 -9.28 -2.86 14.92
CA VAL A 52 -9.40 -4.27 15.36
C VAL A 52 -8.89 -4.43 16.79
N GLU A 53 -7.75 -3.82 17.13
CA GLU A 53 -7.17 -3.90 18.47
C GLU A 53 -8.09 -3.28 19.52
N PHE A 54 -8.64 -2.08 19.28
CA PHE A 54 -9.59 -1.44 20.18
C PHE A 54 -10.84 -2.30 20.40
N ARG A 55 -11.39 -2.87 19.33
CA ARG A 55 -12.52 -3.78 19.43
C ARG A 55 -12.19 -5.02 20.27
N ASN A 56 -11.02 -5.60 20.08
CA ASN A 56 -10.59 -6.77 20.86
C ASN A 56 -10.46 -6.45 22.35
N GLN A 57 -9.98 -5.25 22.67
CA GLN A 57 -9.85 -4.77 24.05
C GLN A 57 -11.20 -4.50 24.70
N ASP A 58 -12.14 -3.87 23.99
CA ASP A 58 -13.48 -3.54 24.51
C ASP A 58 -14.32 -4.79 24.80
N HIS A 59 -14.33 -5.75 23.87
CA HIS A 59 -15.13 -6.98 24.02
C HIS A 59 -14.42 -8.09 24.81
N GLY A 60 -13.14 -7.92 25.14
CA GLY A 60 -12.31 -8.95 25.80
C GLY A 60 -12.15 -10.25 24.98
N THR A 61 -12.50 -10.23 23.69
CA THR A 61 -12.46 -11.39 22.79
C THR A 61 -11.80 -11.00 21.48
N LYS A 62 -10.96 -11.89 20.96
CA LYS A 62 -10.27 -11.67 19.69
C LYS A 62 -11.23 -11.91 18.53
N LEU A 63 -11.25 -10.97 17.60
CA LEU A 63 -11.94 -11.11 16.33
C LEU A 63 -11.29 -12.24 15.53
N LEU A 64 -12.11 -13.13 14.99
CA LEU A 64 -11.65 -14.27 14.22
C LEU A 64 -11.54 -13.90 12.75
N ALA A 65 -10.54 -14.46 12.10
CA ALA A 65 -10.31 -14.30 10.69
C ALA A 65 -11.24 -15.27 9.96
N GLU A 66 -12.54 -14.98 9.83
CA GLU A 66 -13.50 -15.78 9.05
C GLU A 66 -13.70 -15.15 7.66
N ASP A 67 -14.66 -14.24 7.53
CA ASP A 67 -14.91 -13.45 6.32
C ASP A 67 -14.41 -12.01 6.53
N SER A 68 -13.41 -11.60 5.74
CA SER A 68 -12.83 -10.24 5.83
C SER A 68 -13.87 -9.15 5.56
N ALA A 69 -14.76 -9.33 4.58
CA ALA A 69 -15.75 -8.32 4.23
C ALA A 69 -16.82 -8.18 5.32
N ALA A 70 -17.31 -9.31 5.84
CA ALA A 70 -18.24 -9.31 6.97
C ALA A 70 -17.60 -8.69 8.22
N THR A 71 -16.34 -9.01 8.50
CA THR A 71 -15.61 -8.49 9.65
C THR A 71 -15.38 -6.97 9.55
N LEU A 72 -15.01 -6.48 8.36
CA LEU A 72 -14.87 -5.04 8.11
C LEU A 72 -16.21 -4.30 8.22
N ALA A 73 -17.31 -4.93 7.77
CA ALA A 73 -18.65 -4.40 7.95
C ALA A 73 -19.05 -4.36 9.44
N LEU A 74 -18.68 -5.38 10.22
CA LEU A 74 -18.90 -5.43 11.67
C LEU A 74 -18.18 -4.29 12.38
N LEU A 75 -16.88 -4.08 12.11
CA LEU A 75 -16.11 -2.97 12.71
C LEU A 75 -16.73 -1.60 12.42
N LYS A 76 -17.32 -1.43 11.23
CA LYS A 76 -18.07 -0.23 10.87
C LYS A 76 -19.39 -0.12 11.64
N ALA A 77 -20.15 -1.21 11.72
CA ALA A 77 -21.44 -1.26 12.40
C ALA A 77 -21.30 -1.02 13.91
N GLU A 78 -20.24 -1.53 14.52
CA GLU A 78 -19.90 -1.33 15.94
C GLU A 78 -19.28 0.05 16.22
N GLY A 79 -18.97 0.84 15.19
CA GLY A 79 -18.49 2.23 15.35
C GLY A 79 -16.98 2.37 15.54
N TYR A 80 -16.20 1.29 15.45
CA TYR A 80 -14.73 1.35 15.47
C TYR A 80 -14.15 1.96 14.18
N LEU A 81 -14.92 1.94 13.09
CA LEU A 81 -14.58 2.58 11.82
C LEU A 81 -15.76 3.43 11.33
N GLN A 82 -15.51 4.70 10.99
CA GLN A 82 -16.52 5.52 10.31
C GLN A 82 -16.70 5.11 8.85
N ALA A 83 -15.58 4.84 8.18
CA ALA A 83 -15.51 4.38 6.80
C ALA A 83 -14.26 3.52 6.61
N LEU A 84 -14.27 2.68 5.57
CA LEU A 84 -13.08 1.95 5.18
C LEU A 84 -12.07 2.94 4.57
N PRO A 85 -10.81 2.97 5.05
CA PRO A 85 -9.79 3.82 4.47
C PRO A 85 -9.61 3.52 2.97
N PRO A 86 -9.59 4.55 2.11
CA PRO A 86 -9.43 4.35 0.68
C PRO A 86 -8.01 3.91 0.33
N ASN A 87 -7.89 2.99 -0.60
CA ASN A 87 -6.61 2.59 -1.18
C ASN A 87 -6.12 3.64 -2.18
N ALA A 88 -5.04 4.34 -1.84
CA ALA A 88 -4.51 5.44 -2.66
C ALA A 88 -3.89 5.00 -3.99
N VAL A 89 -3.48 3.72 -4.10
CA VAL A 89 -2.82 3.18 -5.29
C VAL A 89 -3.83 2.53 -6.23
N LYS A 90 -4.67 1.64 -5.69
CA LYS A 90 -5.72 0.88 -6.40
C LYS A 90 -7.06 1.12 -5.69
N PRO A 91 -7.87 2.12 -6.08
CA PRO A 91 -9.09 2.50 -5.35
C PRO A 91 -10.13 1.38 -5.17
N ASP A 92 -10.14 0.42 -6.09
CA ASP A 92 -10.96 -0.81 -6.11
C ASP A 92 -10.26 -2.01 -5.44
N GLY A 93 -9.07 -1.81 -4.89
CA GLY A 93 -8.25 -2.84 -4.25
C GLY A 93 -8.89 -3.33 -2.96
N ALA A 94 -8.98 -4.64 -2.82
CA ALA A 94 -9.57 -5.26 -1.65
C ALA A 94 -8.68 -5.07 -0.39
N THR A 95 -9.36 -4.93 0.74
CA THR A 95 -8.75 -4.97 2.07
C THR A 95 -9.06 -6.33 2.68
N PHE A 96 -8.04 -6.96 3.22
CA PHE A 96 -8.09 -8.29 3.80
C PHE A 96 -7.69 -8.23 5.27
N LEU A 97 -8.27 -9.13 6.05
CA LEU A 97 -7.85 -9.43 7.41
C LEU A 97 -7.29 -10.85 7.37
N PHE A 98 -6.11 -11.06 7.95
CA PHE A 98 -5.40 -12.33 7.89
C PHE A 98 -5.07 -12.85 9.27
N SER A 99 -5.10 -14.17 9.45
CA SER A 99 -4.51 -14.83 10.62
C SER A 99 -3.03 -15.14 10.37
N ASN A 100 -2.33 -15.65 11.39
CA ASN A 100 -0.94 -16.11 11.22
C ASN A 100 -0.82 -17.30 10.25
N GLY A 101 -1.90 -18.08 10.08
CA GLY A 101 -1.89 -19.30 9.27
C GLY A 101 -2.08 -19.08 7.77
N GLY A 102 -2.52 -17.89 7.32
CA GLY A 102 -2.83 -17.65 5.92
C GLY A 102 -4.12 -16.86 5.71
N PHE A 103 -4.72 -17.05 4.53
CA PHE A 103 -6.02 -16.48 4.19
C PHE A 103 -7.03 -16.80 5.30
N ALA A 104 -7.73 -15.76 5.74
CA ALA A 104 -8.73 -15.85 6.78
C ALA A 104 -9.79 -16.90 6.47
N ASP A 105 -10.17 -17.11 5.22
CA ASP A 105 -11.42 -17.79 4.89
C ASP A 105 -11.59 -19.14 5.61
N GLY A 106 -12.42 -19.14 6.67
CA GLY A 106 -12.71 -20.29 7.53
C GLY A 106 -11.69 -20.65 8.63
N SER A 107 -10.59 -19.91 8.80
CA SER A 107 -9.65 -20.12 9.90
C SER A 107 -10.28 -19.57 11.19
N GLN A 108 -10.72 -20.42 12.11
CA GLN A 108 -11.16 -19.98 13.45
C GLN A 108 -9.99 -19.44 14.31
N GLN A 109 -9.00 -18.83 13.67
CA GLN A 109 -7.83 -18.23 14.27
C GLN A 109 -8.06 -16.71 14.42
N PRO A 110 -7.50 -16.11 15.48
CA PRO A 110 -7.51 -14.66 15.63
C PRO A 110 -6.88 -13.95 14.44
N ILE A 111 -7.43 -12.80 14.08
CA ILE A 111 -6.81 -11.89 13.10
C ILE A 111 -5.49 -11.40 13.69
N ALA A 112 -4.43 -11.50 12.89
CA ALA A 112 -3.08 -11.10 13.24
C ALA A 112 -2.55 -9.97 12.35
N PHE A 113 -3.10 -9.80 11.15
CA PHE A 113 -2.68 -8.77 10.21
C PHE A 113 -3.86 -8.15 9.48
N THR A 114 -3.71 -6.89 9.13
CA THR A 114 -4.53 -6.23 8.10
C THR A 114 -3.71 -6.12 6.84
N ALA A 115 -4.35 -6.19 5.68
CA ALA A 115 -3.66 -6.09 4.40
C ALA A 115 -4.52 -5.42 3.33
N MET A 116 -3.86 -4.88 2.32
CA MET A 116 -4.50 -4.14 1.23
C MET A 116 -3.78 -4.45 -0.09
N GLU A 117 -4.56 -4.80 -1.11
CA GLU A 117 -4.04 -5.06 -2.45
C GLU A 117 -3.84 -3.76 -3.21
N ILE A 118 -2.60 -3.45 -3.56
CA ILE A 118 -2.25 -2.22 -4.30
C ILE A 118 -2.07 -2.45 -5.81
N GLY A 119 -2.23 -3.69 -6.29
CA GLY A 119 -2.27 -4.04 -7.72
C GLY A 119 -0.96 -4.60 -8.27
N THR A 120 -0.81 -4.64 -9.60
CA THR A 120 0.35 -5.23 -10.31
C THR A 120 1.19 -4.23 -11.09
N SER A 121 0.77 -2.96 -11.14
CA SER A 121 1.40 -1.93 -11.96
C SER A 121 2.78 -1.50 -11.43
N GLU A 122 3.59 -0.86 -12.29
CA GLU A 122 4.83 -0.19 -11.86
C GLU A 122 4.60 0.83 -10.75
N ARG A 123 3.46 1.53 -10.77
CA ARG A 123 3.05 2.41 -9.68
C ARG A 123 2.88 1.67 -8.35
N ALA A 124 2.26 0.48 -8.38
CA ALA A 124 2.10 -0.37 -7.21
C ALA A 124 3.45 -0.90 -6.71
N ARG A 125 4.32 -1.32 -7.63
CA ARG A 125 5.70 -1.74 -7.33
C ARG A 125 6.49 -0.62 -6.64
N SER A 126 6.44 0.60 -7.18
CA SER A 126 7.11 1.77 -6.59
C SER A 126 6.58 2.09 -5.20
N ALA A 127 5.26 2.08 -4.99
CA ALA A 127 4.67 2.30 -3.67
C ALA A 127 5.07 1.20 -2.68
N CYS A 128 5.11 -0.06 -3.14
CA CYS A 128 5.54 -1.22 -2.36
C CYS A 128 6.99 -1.08 -1.90
N LEU A 129 7.89 -0.72 -2.82
CA LEU A 129 9.30 -0.43 -2.53
C LEU A 129 9.44 0.67 -1.48
N GLU A 130 8.68 1.75 -1.58
CA GLU A 130 8.76 2.84 -0.60
C GLU A 130 8.24 2.44 0.79
N ILE A 131 7.20 1.61 0.86
CA ILE A 131 6.74 1.05 2.13
C ILE A 131 7.83 0.19 2.77
N GLU A 132 8.47 -0.66 1.97
CA GLU A 132 9.56 -1.52 2.42
C GLU A 132 10.79 -0.74 2.91
N ARG A 133 11.19 0.31 2.18
CA ARG A 133 12.25 1.21 2.61
C ARG A 133 11.92 1.89 3.94
N ARG A 134 10.69 2.36 4.11
CA ARG A 134 10.22 3.00 5.36
C ARG A 134 10.16 2.02 6.53
N ALA A 135 9.81 0.77 6.25
CA ALA A 135 9.86 -0.31 7.23
C ALA A 135 11.29 -0.73 7.59
N GLY A 136 12.30 -0.26 6.86
CA GLY A 136 13.72 -0.52 7.12
C GLY A 136 14.21 -1.82 6.46
N HIS A 137 13.68 -2.18 5.29
CA HIS A 137 14.19 -3.26 4.47
C HIS A 137 15.14 -2.68 3.41
N GLU A 138 16.41 -3.09 3.45
CA GLU A 138 17.48 -2.47 2.65
C GLU A 138 17.54 -2.95 1.19
N SER A 139 17.01 -4.14 0.90
CA SER A 139 16.98 -4.68 -0.47
C SER A 139 15.86 -5.71 -0.61
N PRO A 140 14.66 -5.31 -1.07
CA PRO A 140 13.53 -6.20 -1.08
C PRO A 140 13.50 -6.99 -2.41
N SER A 141 14.50 -7.84 -2.63
CA SER A 141 14.59 -8.72 -3.81
C SER A 141 13.41 -9.69 -3.91
N TYR A 142 12.70 -9.90 -2.81
CA TYR A 142 11.45 -10.66 -2.77
C TYR A 142 10.27 -9.91 -3.39
N LEU A 143 10.35 -8.62 -3.71
CA LEU A 143 9.26 -7.94 -4.41
C LEU A 143 9.09 -8.45 -5.84
N ASP A 144 10.17 -8.92 -6.45
CA ASP A 144 10.15 -9.45 -7.81
C ASP A 144 9.90 -10.97 -7.82
N THR A 145 9.85 -11.61 -6.65
CA THR A 145 9.58 -13.05 -6.51
C THR A 145 8.25 -13.24 -5.80
N SER A 146 7.30 -13.93 -6.42
CA SER A 146 6.05 -14.26 -5.75
C SER A 146 6.31 -15.07 -4.48
N THR A 147 5.86 -14.60 -3.32
CA THR A 147 6.02 -15.32 -2.04
C THR A 147 4.67 -15.74 -1.46
N LEU A 148 4.67 -16.87 -0.76
CA LEU A 148 3.54 -17.28 0.07
C LEU A 148 3.40 -16.33 1.26
N TRP A 149 2.18 -15.84 1.48
CA TRP A 149 1.83 -14.96 2.61
C TRP A 149 2.40 -15.46 3.93
N SER A 150 2.10 -16.72 4.30
CA SER A 150 2.44 -17.29 5.61
C SER A 150 3.95 -17.31 5.86
N ALA A 151 4.74 -17.65 4.84
CA ALA A 151 6.20 -17.62 4.94
C ALA A 151 6.73 -16.19 5.07
N HIS A 152 6.16 -15.25 4.31
CA HIS A 152 6.60 -13.86 4.31
C HIS A 152 6.33 -13.17 5.66
N VAL A 153 5.10 -13.24 6.17
CA VAL A 153 4.72 -12.56 7.43
C VAL A 153 5.29 -13.25 8.67
N ALA A 154 5.60 -14.55 8.60
CA ALA A 154 6.33 -15.23 9.67
C ALA A 154 7.77 -14.68 9.80
N ALA A 155 8.41 -14.34 8.68
CA ALA A 155 9.75 -13.76 8.66
C ALA A 155 9.75 -12.24 8.97
N HIS A 156 8.65 -11.55 8.66
CA HIS A 156 8.56 -10.09 8.76
C HIS A 156 7.30 -9.68 9.53
N ARG A 157 7.46 -9.33 10.81
CA ARG A 157 6.36 -8.96 11.72
C ARG A 157 6.07 -7.46 11.80
N ARG A 158 6.61 -6.65 10.89
CA ARG A 158 6.39 -5.20 10.83
C ARG A 158 5.53 -4.85 9.62
N LEU A 159 5.10 -3.60 9.50
CA LEU A 159 4.50 -3.09 8.27
C LEU A 159 5.41 -3.44 7.09
N GLY A 160 4.84 -4.00 6.03
CA GLY A 160 5.60 -4.42 4.87
C GLY A 160 4.74 -4.52 3.62
N CYS A 161 5.36 -4.89 2.51
CA CYS A 161 4.73 -5.11 1.24
C CYS A 161 5.44 -6.22 0.46
N PHE A 162 4.69 -7.08 -0.21
CA PHE A 162 5.26 -8.17 -1.01
C PHE A 162 4.41 -8.53 -2.21
N MET A 163 4.99 -9.23 -3.19
CA MET A 163 4.25 -9.80 -4.32
C MET A 163 3.59 -11.11 -3.91
N ASN A 164 2.26 -11.11 -3.81
CA ASN A 164 1.51 -12.29 -3.42
C ASN A 164 1.46 -13.34 -4.54
N GLN A 165 1.82 -14.58 -4.23
CA GLN A 165 1.76 -15.68 -5.19
C GLN A 165 0.34 -16.01 -5.67
N GLY A 166 -0.67 -15.90 -4.79
CA GLY A 166 -2.04 -16.27 -5.14
C GLY A 166 -2.67 -15.33 -6.17
N SER A 167 -2.48 -14.02 -6.00
CA SER A 167 -3.10 -12.99 -6.85
C SER A 167 -2.16 -12.38 -7.89
N SER A 168 -0.86 -12.70 -7.83
CA SER A 168 0.19 -12.02 -8.61
C SER A 168 0.17 -10.50 -8.46
N SER A 169 -0.25 -10.01 -7.28
CA SER A 169 -0.36 -8.59 -6.98
C SER A 169 0.36 -8.21 -5.70
N TYR A 170 0.78 -6.95 -5.62
CA TYR A 170 1.42 -6.40 -4.44
C TYR A 170 0.38 -6.26 -3.33
N LEU A 171 0.67 -6.88 -2.19
CA LEU A 171 -0.07 -6.75 -0.94
C LEU A 171 0.77 -5.97 0.06
N VAL A 172 0.19 -4.92 0.60
CA VAL A 172 0.73 -4.21 1.77
C VAL A 172 0.06 -4.77 3.00
N TYR A 173 0.79 -4.98 4.09
CA TYR A 173 0.24 -5.54 5.32
C TYR A 173 0.78 -4.84 6.56
N ALA A 174 -0.04 -4.78 7.61
CA ALA A 174 0.33 -4.30 8.93
C ALA A 174 -0.07 -5.32 10.01
N PRO A 175 0.79 -5.59 11.00
CA PRO A 175 0.44 -6.44 12.13
C PRO A 175 -0.58 -5.76 13.06
N ILE A 176 -1.41 -6.56 13.70
CA ILE A 176 -2.31 -6.13 14.78
C ILE A 176 -1.60 -6.35 16.11
N GLY A 177 -1.55 -5.32 16.96
CA GLY A 177 -0.91 -5.39 18.28
C GLY A 177 0.62 -5.47 18.23
N GLY A 178 1.24 -4.78 17.27
CA GLY A 178 2.70 -4.60 17.19
C GLY A 178 3.28 -3.82 18.36
#